data_AF-A0A117LB02-F1
#
_entry.id   AF-A0A117LB02-F1
#
_cell.length_a   1.000
_cell.length_b   1.000
_cell.length_c   1.000
_cell.angle_alpha   90.00
_cell.angle_beta   90.00
_cell.angle_gamma   90.00
#
_symmetry.space_group_name_H-M   'P 1'
#
loop_
_entity.id
_entity.type
_entity.pdbx_description
1 polymer ?
#
loop_
_entity_poly.entity_id
_entity_poly.type
_entity_poly.pdbx_seq_one_letter_code
_entity_poly.pdbx_strand_id
1 'polypeptide(L)'
;MGEKSVDQASLKMLKKAAQEGIETAWERYEKQQPQCGFGLLGICCRNCNMGPCRIDPFGDGPEEGICGATADTIAARNLLRMIAAGAAAHSDHGRDIVTTLWETAAGEAQGYQIKDEGKLRSLAAEFGVPVEGRSKEEIARDLAREAMEEFGMVKGALKFLERAPQKRR
;
A
#
# COMPACT_ATOMS: atom_id res chain seq x y z
N MET A 1 24.93 8.80 21.21
CA MET A 1 23.91 8.83 20.13
C MET A 1 24.61 9.27 18.86
N GLY A 2 24.55 8.46 17.80
CA GLY A 2 25.09 8.84 16.50
C GLY A 2 24.31 9.99 15.87
N GLU A 3 24.79 10.49 14.73
CA GLU A 3 24.04 11.46 13.93
C GLU A 3 22.67 10.91 13.56
N LYS A 4 21.61 11.70 13.74
CA LYS A 4 20.22 11.27 13.50
C LYS A 4 19.83 11.23 12.01
N SER A 5 20.72 11.63 11.12
CA SER A 5 20.57 11.55 9.66
C SER A 5 21.97 11.57 9.04
N VAL A 6 22.13 10.94 7.87
CA VAL A 6 23.35 11.07 7.06
C VAL A 6 23.31 12.26 6.10
N ASP A 7 22.11 12.84 5.89
CA ASP A 7 21.90 13.97 4.99
C ASP A 7 22.24 15.30 5.68
N GLN A 8 23.13 16.06 5.07
CA GLN A 8 23.69 17.29 5.65
C GLN A 8 22.65 18.41 5.78
N ALA A 9 21.69 18.51 4.86
CA ALA A 9 20.62 19.50 4.94
C ALA A 9 19.67 19.17 6.11
N SER A 10 19.34 17.90 6.28
CA SER A 10 18.53 17.38 7.37
C SER A 10 19.19 17.63 8.71
N LEU A 11 20.52 17.40 8.84
CA LEU A 11 21.25 17.70 10.07
C LEU A 11 21.19 19.19 10.44
N LYS A 12 21.33 20.09 9.45
CA LYS A 12 21.17 21.54 9.67
C LYS A 12 19.75 21.89 10.14
N MET A 13 18.73 21.28 9.53
CA MET A 13 17.33 21.52 9.90
C MET A 13 16.97 20.93 11.26
N LEU A 14 17.48 19.76 11.61
CA LEU A 14 17.31 19.16 12.94
C LEU A 14 17.94 20.05 14.03
N LYS A 15 19.12 20.63 13.76
CA LYS A 15 19.75 21.58 14.68
C LYS A 15 18.91 22.84 14.86
N LYS A 16 18.38 23.40 13.76
CA LYS A 16 17.48 24.56 13.81
C LYS A 16 16.20 24.24 14.59
N ALA A 17 15.56 23.10 14.30
CA ALA A 17 14.36 22.65 15.01
C ALA A 17 14.61 22.54 16.52
N ALA A 18 15.75 21.98 16.93
CA ALA A 18 16.13 21.92 18.34
C ALA A 18 16.33 23.31 18.97
N GLN A 19 16.96 24.25 18.26
CA GLN A 19 17.16 25.64 18.75
C GLN A 19 15.84 26.40 18.93
N GLU A 20 14.83 26.07 18.12
CA GLU A 20 13.50 26.69 18.15
C GLU A 20 12.50 25.92 19.02
N GLY A 21 12.90 24.84 19.66
CA GLY A 21 12.02 24.01 20.48
C GLY A 21 10.95 23.25 19.68
N ILE A 22 11.19 23.02 18.39
CA ILE A 22 10.29 22.28 17.49
C ILE A 22 10.58 20.79 17.59
N GLU A 23 9.59 20.03 18.03
CA GLU A 23 9.70 18.57 18.14
C GLU A 23 9.64 17.88 16.77
N THR A 24 10.62 17.00 16.48
CA THR A 24 10.67 16.22 15.25
C THR A 24 10.33 14.74 15.50
N ALA A 25 10.33 13.94 14.43
CA ALA A 25 10.11 12.50 14.56
C ALA A 25 11.15 11.83 15.47
N TRP A 26 12.36 12.38 15.58
CA TRP A 26 13.42 11.80 16.39
C TRP A 26 13.16 12.00 17.88
N GLU A 27 12.73 13.18 18.30
CA GLU A 27 12.34 13.42 19.69
C GLU A 27 11.13 12.57 20.08
N ARG A 28 10.16 12.39 19.16
CA ARG A 28 9.02 11.47 19.40
C ARG A 28 9.45 10.01 19.50
N TYR A 29 10.43 9.58 18.71
CA TYR A 29 10.99 8.24 18.78
C TYR A 29 11.67 8.00 20.14
N GLU A 30 12.51 8.94 20.60
CA GLU A 30 13.17 8.83 21.92
C GLU A 30 12.14 8.77 23.05
N LYS A 31 11.06 9.56 22.98
CA LYS A 31 9.94 9.50 23.96
C LYS A 31 9.18 8.18 23.96
N GLN A 32 9.28 7.38 22.90
CA GLN A 32 8.66 6.06 22.79
C GLN A 32 9.56 4.92 23.27
N GLN A 33 10.81 5.21 23.68
CA GLN A 33 11.73 4.18 24.17
C GLN A 33 11.57 3.90 25.68
N PRO A 34 11.70 2.64 26.13
CA PRO A 34 11.80 1.44 25.30
C PRO A 34 10.45 1.06 24.68
N GLN A 35 10.43 0.76 23.37
CA GLN A 35 9.23 0.30 22.69
C GLN A 35 8.77 -1.08 23.23
N CYS A 36 7.47 -1.38 23.10
CA CYS A 36 6.88 -2.63 23.60
C CYS A 36 7.43 -3.87 22.86
N GLY A 37 8.06 -4.79 23.60
CA GLY A 37 8.63 -6.02 23.07
C GLY A 37 7.62 -6.95 22.37
N PHE A 38 6.42 -7.12 22.93
CA PHE A 38 5.36 -7.94 22.30
C PHE A 38 4.93 -7.37 20.94
N GLY A 39 4.91 -6.04 20.82
CA GLY A 39 4.60 -5.36 19.56
C GLY A 39 5.72 -5.51 18.54
N LEU A 40 6.97 -5.33 18.97
CA LEU A 40 8.16 -5.51 18.11
C LEU A 40 8.30 -6.94 17.58
N LEU A 41 7.96 -7.93 18.40
CA LEU A 41 7.97 -9.35 18.02
C LEU A 41 6.71 -9.78 17.26
N GLY A 42 5.69 -8.91 17.14
CA GLY A 42 4.46 -9.21 16.41
C GLY A 42 3.50 -10.18 17.11
N ILE A 43 3.67 -10.43 18.41
CA ILE A 43 2.95 -11.44 19.21
C ILE A 43 1.88 -10.83 20.14
N CYS A 44 1.37 -9.65 19.80
CA CYS A 44 0.22 -9.01 20.44
C CYS A 44 -0.98 -8.99 19.47
N CYS A 45 -2.16 -9.41 19.93
CA CYS A 45 -3.39 -9.46 19.14
C CYS A 45 -4.49 -8.59 19.73
N ARG A 46 -5.18 -7.83 18.89
CA ARG A 46 -6.31 -6.93 19.26
C ARG A 46 -7.51 -7.06 18.32
N ASN A 47 -7.72 -8.26 17.77
CA ASN A 47 -8.69 -8.47 16.69
C ASN A 47 -10.13 -8.68 17.18
N CYS A 48 -10.36 -8.75 18.49
CA CYS A 48 -11.68 -8.91 19.09
C CYS A 48 -11.71 -8.33 20.52
N ASN A 49 -12.91 -8.27 21.11
CA ASN A 49 -13.14 -7.67 22.44
C ASN A 49 -12.68 -8.54 23.62
N MET A 50 -12.24 -9.79 23.39
CA MET A 50 -11.61 -10.60 24.45
C MET A 50 -10.16 -10.18 24.70
N GLY A 51 -9.51 -9.54 23.72
CA GLY A 51 -8.14 -9.04 23.85
C GLY A 51 -8.03 -7.78 24.72
N PRO A 52 -6.82 -7.19 24.82
CA PRO A 52 -5.60 -7.55 24.10
C PRO A 52 -4.99 -8.87 24.60
N CYS A 53 -4.63 -9.77 23.68
CA CYS A 53 -3.84 -10.95 24.00
C CYS A 53 -2.36 -10.69 23.72
N ARG A 54 -1.47 -11.28 24.52
CA ARG A 54 -0.01 -11.25 24.34
C ARG A 54 0.54 -12.65 24.57
N ILE A 55 1.48 -13.09 23.75
CA ILE A 55 2.18 -14.35 23.93
C ILE A 55 3.54 -14.08 24.54
N ASP A 56 3.90 -14.83 25.59
CA ASP A 56 5.24 -14.75 26.16
C ASP A 56 6.25 -15.47 25.24
N PRO A 57 7.34 -14.81 24.81
CA PRO A 57 8.29 -15.41 23.89
C PRO A 57 9.25 -16.42 24.54
N PHE A 58 9.29 -16.51 25.88
CA PHE A 58 10.22 -17.34 26.64
C PHE A 58 9.54 -18.50 27.39
N GLY A 59 8.20 -18.56 27.40
CA GLY A 59 7.43 -19.67 27.97
C GLY A 59 7.06 -19.50 29.45
N ASP A 60 7.36 -18.36 30.06
CA ASP A 60 7.01 -18.07 31.47
C ASP A 60 5.60 -17.47 31.62
N GLY A 61 4.90 -17.25 30.51
CA GLY A 61 3.61 -16.57 30.46
C GLY A 61 2.62 -17.23 29.49
N PRO A 62 1.58 -16.51 29.03
CA PRO A 62 0.56 -17.08 28.15
C PRO A 62 1.18 -17.57 26.84
N GLU A 63 0.92 -18.83 26.47
CA GLU A 63 1.41 -19.44 25.22
C GLU A 63 0.42 -19.30 24.06
N GLU A 64 -0.85 -19.01 24.38
CA GLU A 64 -1.94 -18.82 23.43
C GLU A 64 -2.81 -17.60 23.78
N GLY A 65 -3.47 -17.04 22.77
CA GLY A 65 -4.57 -16.09 22.98
C GLY A 65 -5.81 -16.79 23.54
N ILE A 66 -6.77 -16.02 24.07
CA ILE A 66 -8.00 -16.55 24.70
C ILE A 66 -8.78 -17.51 23.78
N CYS A 67 -8.71 -17.31 22.46
CA CYS A 67 -9.36 -18.18 21.47
C CYS A 67 -8.50 -19.39 21.02
N GLY A 68 -7.36 -19.67 21.65
CA GLY A 68 -6.40 -20.70 21.24
C GLY A 68 -5.45 -20.29 20.10
N ALA A 69 -5.35 -18.99 19.79
CA ALA A 69 -4.45 -18.54 18.72
C ALA A 69 -2.99 -18.52 19.21
N THR A 70 -2.12 -19.28 18.55
CA THR A 70 -0.67 -19.35 18.82
C THR A 70 0.08 -18.09 18.41
N ALA A 71 1.34 -17.96 18.85
CA ALA A 71 2.26 -16.90 18.39
C ALA A 71 2.33 -16.82 16.86
N ASP A 72 2.50 -17.95 16.18
CA ASP A 72 2.58 -18.03 14.71
C ASP A 72 1.31 -17.47 14.05
N THR A 73 0.14 -17.85 14.57
CA THR A 73 -1.15 -17.39 14.06
C THR A 73 -1.33 -15.89 14.26
N ILE A 74 -0.86 -15.34 15.39
CA ILE A 74 -0.93 -13.91 15.67
C ILE A 74 0.04 -13.14 14.77
N ALA A 75 1.29 -13.57 14.67
CA ALA A 75 2.31 -12.96 13.83
C ALA A 75 1.90 -12.95 12.35
N ALA A 76 1.42 -14.09 11.82
CA ALA A 76 0.96 -14.20 10.44
C ALA A 76 -0.22 -13.28 10.14
N ARG A 77 -1.22 -13.18 11.04
CA ARG A 77 -2.38 -12.27 10.85
C ARG A 77 -1.98 -10.80 10.94
N ASN A 78 -1.06 -10.45 11.83
CA ASN A 78 -0.55 -9.09 11.95
C ASN A 78 0.18 -8.69 10.66
N LEU A 79 1.07 -9.55 10.15
CA LEU A 79 1.75 -9.34 8.87
C LEU A 79 0.74 -9.23 7.70
N LEU A 80 -0.25 -10.12 7.64
CA LEU A 80 -1.26 -10.12 6.59
C LEU A 80 -2.05 -8.80 6.57
N ARG A 81 -2.41 -8.24 7.72
CA ARG A 81 -3.08 -6.93 7.80
C ARG A 81 -2.19 -5.79 7.33
N MET A 82 -0.88 -5.83 7.61
CA MET A 82 0.08 -4.84 7.10
C MET A 82 0.19 -4.93 5.57
N ILE A 83 0.26 -6.14 5.01
CA ILE A 83 0.25 -6.37 3.56
C ILE A 83 -1.05 -5.84 2.95
N ALA A 84 -2.19 -6.17 3.54
CA ALA A 84 -3.50 -5.72 3.06
C ALA A 84 -3.63 -4.19 3.09
N ALA A 85 -3.15 -3.53 4.14
CA ALA A 85 -3.15 -2.06 4.23
C ALA A 85 -2.26 -1.41 3.15
N GLY A 86 -1.06 -1.94 2.92
CA GLY A 86 -0.18 -1.46 1.85
C GLY A 86 -0.76 -1.70 0.45
N ALA A 87 -1.37 -2.87 0.23
CA ALA A 87 -2.06 -3.18 -1.02
C ALA A 87 -3.27 -2.25 -1.24
N ALA A 88 -4.05 -1.96 -0.19
CA ALA A 88 -5.18 -1.04 -0.25
C ALA A 88 -4.73 0.37 -0.63
N ALA A 89 -3.65 0.89 -0.04
CA ALA A 89 -3.11 2.21 -0.39
C ALA A 89 -2.70 2.32 -1.87
N HIS A 90 -2.00 1.32 -2.40
CA HIS A 90 -1.65 1.30 -3.83
C HIS A 90 -2.86 1.05 -4.74
N SER A 91 -3.81 0.23 -4.29
CA SER A 91 -5.05 -0.03 -5.00
C SER A 91 -5.89 1.23 -5.14
N ASP A 92 -6.02 2.04 -4.08
CA ASP A 92 -6.83 3.25 -4.11
C ASP A 92 -6.19 4.34 -4.97
N HIS A 93 -4.86 4.52 -4.86
CA HIS A 93 -4.13 5.35 -5.82
C HIS A 93 -4.35 4.86 -7.27
N GLY A 94 -4.26 3.55 -7.53
CA GLY A 94 -4.56 3.00 -8.85
C GLY A 94 -5.98 3.32 -9.33
N ARG A 95 -6.97 3.23 -8.44
CA ARG A 95 -8.37 3.57 -8.73
C ARG A 95 -8.53 5.05 -9.06
N ASP A 96 -7.87 5.94 -8.34
CA ASP A 96 -7.90 7.38 -8.62
C ASP A 96 -7.37 7.69 -10.02
N ILE A 97 -6.26 7.06 -10.42
CA ILE A 97 -5.68 7.23 -11.76
C ILE A 97 -6.62 6.72 -12.84
N VAL A 98 -7.23 5.55 -12.65
CA VAL A 98 -8.16 4.97 -13.63
C VAL A 98 -9.44 5.81 -13.74
N THR A 99 -9.96 6.31 -12.62
CA THR A 99 -11.12 7.22 -12.59
C THR A 99 -10.80 8.53 -13.30
N THR A 100 -9.62 9.09 -13.04
CA THR A 100 -9.14 10.30 -13.73
C THR A 100 -9.03 10.06 -15.24
N LEU A 101 -8.51 8.91 -15.68
CA LEU A 101 -8.44 8.56 -17.11
C LEU A 101 -9.83 8.45 -17.74
N TRP A 102 -10.77 7.82 -17.03
CA TRP A 102 -12.16 7.69 -17.45
C TRP A 102 -12.82 9.06 -17.65
N GLU A 103 -12.70 9.97 -16.68
CA GLU A 103 -13.23 11.34 -16.76
C GLU A 103 -12.50 12.18 -17.81
N THR A 104 -11.18 12.02 -17.95
CA THR A 104 -10.38 12.68 -19.00
C THR A 104 -10.87 12.28 -20.39
N ALA A 105 -11.16 11.00 -20.60
CA ALA A 105 -11.69 10.48 -21.86
C ALA A 105 -13.10 11.03 -22.18
N ALA A 106 -13.90 11.40 -21.16
CA ALA A 106 -15.20 12.05 -21.35
C ALA A 106 -15.10 13.58 -21.49
N GLY A 107 -13.91 14.17 -21.35
CA GLY A 107 -13.74 15.63 -21.31
C GLY A 107 -14.23 16.28 -20.01
N GLU A 108 -14.41 15.51 -18.94
CA GLU A 108 -14.95 15.95 -17.65
C GLU A 108 -13.83 16.32 -16.66
N ALA A 109 -12.63 15.76 -16.81
CA ALA A 109 -11.48 16.05 -15.94
C ALA A 109 -10.71 17.30 -16.39
N GLN A 110 -10.97 18.44 -15.74
CA GLN A 110 -10.27 19.70 -16.03
C GLN A 110 -8.77 19.61 -15.72
N GLY A 111 -7.94 20.13 -16.63
CA GLY A 111 -6.48 20.15 -16.48
C GLY A 111 -5.77 18.84 -16.85
N TYR A 112 -6.52 17.79 -17.18
CA TYR A 112 -5.98 16.51 -17.63
C TYR A 112 -6.11 16.35 -19.15
N GLN A 113 -5.15 15.64 -19.73
CA GLN A 113 -5.16 15.25 -21.13
C GLN A 113 -4.34 13.97 -21.32
N ILE A 114 -4.67 13.20 -22.35
CA ILE A 114 -3.88 12.03 -22.75
C ILE A 114 -2.61 12.54 -23.45
N LYS A 115 -1.47 12.47 -22.72
CA LYS A 115 -0.16 12.94 -23.20
C LYS A 115 0.62 11.90 -23.99
N ASP A 116 0.44 10.61 -23.68
CA ASP A 116 1.19 9.51 -24.29
C ASP A 116 0.23 8.50 -24.92
N GLU A 117 -0.06 8.72 -26.19
CA GLU A 117 -0.96 7.86 -26.98
C GLU A 117 -0.33 6.50 -27.30
N GLY A 118 1.00 6.42 -27.41
CA GLY A 118 1.72 5.16 -27.64
C GLY A 118 1.54 4.21 -26.48
N LYS A 119 1.73 4.71 -25.25
CA LYS A 119 1.51 3.94 -24.02
C LYS A 119 0.05 3.54 -23.85
N LEU A 120 -0.89 4.45 -24.14
CA LEU A 120 -2.31 4.15 -24.11
C LEU A 120 -2.64 2.95 -25.02
N ARG A 121 -2.19 2.98 -26.28
CA ARG A 121 -2.43 1.92 -27.26
C ARG A 121 -1.77 0.60 -26.87
N SER A 122 -0.56 0.63 -26.30
CA SER A 122 0.12 -0.55 -25.78
C SER A 122 -0.66 -1.21 -24.64
N LEU A 123 -1.15 -0.42 -23.68
CA LEU A 123 -1.94 -0.94 -22.56
C LEU A 123 -3.30 -1.46 -23.03
N ALA A 124 -3.96 -0.76 -23.95
CA ALA A 124 -5.21 -1.21 -24.55
C ALA A 124 -5.04 -2.60 -25.20
N ALA A 125 -3.96 -2.82 -25.96
CA ALA A 125 -3.65 -4.12 -26.53
C ALA A 125 -3.44 -5.20 -25.46
N GLU A 126 -2.72 -4.90 -24.36
CA GLU A 126 -2.58 -5.83 -23.24
C GLU A 126 -3.94 -6.22 -22.64
N PHE A 127 -4.85 -5.26 -22.44
CA PHE A 127 -6.20 -5.51 -21.92
C PHE A 127 -7.19 -6.06 -22.96
N GLY A 128 -6.77 -6.30 -24.21
CA GLY A 128 -7.65 -6.79 -25.27
C GLY A 128 -8.65 -5.76 -25.79
N VAL A 129 -8.40 -4.47 -25.56
CA VAL A 129 -9.22 -3.36 -26.06
C VAL A 129 -8.81 -3.06 -27.52
N PRO A 130 -9.73 -3.10 -28.50
CA PRO A 130 -9.43 -2.77 -29.89
C PRO A 130 -8.96 -1.31 -30.04
N VAL A 131 -7.99 -1.05 -30.92
CA VAL A 131 -7.38 0.29 -31.09
C VAL A 131 -7.42 0.84 -32.53
N GLU A 132 -7.69 0.01 -33.53
CA GLU A 132 -7.62 0.38 -34.94
C GLU A 132 -8.80 1.28 -35.33
N GLY A 133 -8.52 2.40 -36.03
CA GLY A 133 -9.53 3.36 -36.46
C GLY A 133 -10.18 4.18 -35.32
N ARG A 134 -9.74 4.02 -34.08
CA ARG A 134 -10.32 4.66 -32.89
C ARG A 134 -9.55 5.87 -32.41
N SER A 135 -10.27 6.84 -31.85
CA SER A 135 -9.68 7.99 -31.16
C SER A 135 -9.02 7.54 -29.84
N LYS A 136 -8.13 8.38 -29.31
CA LYS A 136 -7.49 8.11 -28.02
C LYS A 136 -8.49 8.18 -26.87
N GLU A 137 -9.50 9.04 -26.96
CA GLU A 137 -10.55 9.16 -25.96
C GLU A 137 -11.40 7.88 -25.90
N GLU A 138 -11.77 7.32 -27.05
CA GLU A 138 -12.51 6.05 -27.11
C GLU A 138 -11.70 4.90 -26.51
N ILE A 139 -10.42 4.79 -26.87
CA ILE A 139 -9.52 3.75 -26.34
C ILE A 139 -9.33 3.92 -24.83
N ALA A 140 -9.11 5.15 -24.36
CA ALA A 140 -8.95 5.45 -22.94
C ALA A 140 -10.20 5.13 -22.13
N ARG A 141 -11.39 5.40 -22.66
CA ARG A 141 -12.66 5.09 -22.01
C ARG A 141 -12.80 3.58 -21.78
N ASP A 142 -12.60 2.77 -22.82
CA ASP A 142 -12.71 1.31 -22.70
C ASP A 142 -11.61 0.72 -21.81
N LEU A 143 -10.36 1.17 -21.98
CA LEU A 143 -9.26 0.72 -21.13
C LEU A 143 -9.52 1.04 -19.65
N ALA A 144 -10.03 2.24 -19.36
CA ALA A 144 -10.35 2.62 -17.99
C ALA A 144 -11.47 1.75 -17.41
N ARG A 145 -12.50 1.41 -18.19
CA ARG A 145 -13.54 0.46 -17.77
C ARG A 145 -12.95 -0.91 -17.42
N GLU A 146 -12.16 -1.50 -18.31
CA GLU A 146 -11.55 -2.81 -18.06
C GLU A 146 -10.64 -2.78 -16.83
N ALA A 147 -9.89 -1.69 -16.63
CA ALA A 147 -9.06 -1.51 -15.44
C ALA A 147 -9.88 -1.30 -14.15
N MET A 148 -11.07 -0.69 -14.20
CA MET A 148 -11.95 -0.58 -13.04
C MET A 148 -12.48 -1.95 -12.58
N GLU A 149 -12.73 -2.87 -13.53
CA GLU A 149 -13.20 -4.22 -13.22
C GLU A 149 -12.18 -5.06 -12.44
N GLU A 150 -10.90 -4.68 -12.46
CA GLU A 150 -9.83 -5.32 -11.68
C GLU A 150 -9.99 -5.15 -10.17
N PHE A 151 -10.79 -4.18 -9.71
CA PHE A 151 -10.95 -3.90 -8.28
C PHE A 151 -12.11 -4.66 -7.60
N GLY A 152 -12.99 -5.33 -8.35
CA GLY A 152 -14.24 -5.90 -7.82
C GLY A 152 -14.60 -7.27 -8.42
N MET A 153 -13.60 -8.05 -8.80
CA MET A 153 -13.66 -9.01 -9.91
C MET A 153 -14.65 -10.18 -9.78
N VAL A 154 -15.36 -10.45 -10.88
CA VAL A 154 -16.01 -11.76 -11.19
C VAL A 154 -15.06 -12.70 -11.95
N LYS A 155 -14.05 -12.15 -12.65
CA LYS A 155 -13.16 -12.83 -13.63
C LYS A 155 -12.19 -13.85 -13.01
N GLY A 156 -11.94 -13.78 -11.69
CA GLY A 156 -11.10 -14.74 -10.96
C GLY A 156 -9.57 -14.55 -11.08
N ALA A 157 -9.08 -13.60 -11.89
CA ALA A 157 -7.65 -13.27 -11.99
C ALA A 157 -7.43 -11.83 -12.46
N LEU A 158 -6.34 -11.20 -11.98
CA LEU A 158 -5.91 -9.86 -12.40
C LEU A 158 -5.14 -9.90 -13.72
N LYS A 159 -5.45 -8.99 -14.64
CA LYS A 159 -4.85 -8.93 -15.98
C LYS A 159 -3.34 -8.68 -15.93
N PHE A 160 -2.87 -7.81 -15.05
CA PHE A 160 -1.44 -7.49 -14.97
C PHE A 160 -0.56 -8.63 -14.42
N LEU A 161 -1.14 -9.72 -13.90
CA LEU A 161 -0.36 -10.92 -13.59
C LEU A 161 0.24 -11.54 -14.85
N GLU A 162 -0.38 -11.32 -16.01
CA GLU A 162 0.19 -11.70 -17.30
C GLU A 162 1.48 -10.94 -17.64
N ARG A 163 1.89 -9.90 -16.90
CA ARG A 163 3.22 -9.31 -17.13
C ARG A 163 4.36 -10.17 -16.60
N ALA A 164 4.07 -11.11 -15.70
CA ALA A 164 5.10 -12.00 -15.18
C ALA A 164 5.64 -12.92 -16.30
N PRO A 165 6.94 -13.30 -16.25
CA PRO A 165 7.49 -14.30 -17.16
C PRO A 165 6.70 -15.61 -17.08
N GLN A 166 6.64 -16.37 -18.17
CA GLN A 166 5.83 -17.60 -18.26
C GLN A 166 6.13 -18.62 -17.15
N LYS A 167 7.39 -18.73 -16.68
CA LYS A 167 7.75 -19.64 -15.58
C LYS A 167 7.17 -19.24 -14.22
N ARG A 168 6.69 -17.99 -14.07
CA ARG A 168 6.17 -17.42 -12.82
C ARG A 168 4.63 -17.35 -12.82
N ARG A 169 4.01 -17.30 -14.01
CA ARG A 169 2.56 -17.45 -14.16
C ARG A 169 2.16 -18.89 -13.85
#